data_AF-A0A5B6VVL8-F1
#
_entry.id   AF-A0A5B6VVL8-F1
#
_cell.length_a   1.000
_cell.length_b   1.000
_cell.length_c   1.000
_cell.angle_alpha   90.00
_cell.angle_beta   90.00
_cell.angle_gamma   90.00
#
_symmetry.space_group_name_H-M   'P 1'
#
loop_
_entity.id
_entity.type
_entity.pdbx_description
1 polymer ?
#
loop_
_entity_poly.entity_id
_entity_poly.type
_entity_poly.pdbx_seq_one_letter_code
_entity_poly.pdbx_strand_id
1 'polypeptide(L)'
;MLARQYLRKGCEAYFAFVIDCKVTKMKIEYVPVVCEYLDVFLEELPGLPPVRKVEFGIELMPGMTPLSIAPYRMAPTELKELKAQLLELTDRGFA
;
A
#
# COMPACT_ATOMS: atom_id res chain seq x y z
N MET A 1 43.34 19.13 -19.77
CA MET A 1 42.04 19.41 -19.11
C MET A 1 41.74 20.91 -19.18
N LEU A 2 40.99 21.34 -20.19
CA LEU A 2 40.68 22.76 -20.46
C LEU A 2 39.91 23.43 -19.31
N ALA A 3 39.00 22.71 -18.63
CA ALA A 3 38.22 23.24 -17.51
C ALA A 3 39.10 23.77 -16.36
N ARG A 4 40.16 23.03 -15.97
CA ARG A 4 41.13 23.49 -14.95
C ARG A 4 41.90 24.73 -15.38
N GLN A 5 42.16 24.89 -16.68
CA GLN A 5 42.85 26.06 -17.22
C GLN A 5 41.96 27.31 -17.18
N TYR A 6 40.67 27.18 -17.51
CA TYR A 6 39.70 28.28 -17.42
C TYR A 6 39.40 28.69 -15.98
N LEU A 7 39.32 27.73 -15.04
CA LEU A 7 39.21 28.03 -13.60
C LEU A 7 40.41 28.85 -13.09
N ARG A 8 41.64 28.49 -13.51
CA ARG A 8 42.85 29.26 -13.16
C ARG A 8 42.90 30.65 -13.78
N LYS A 9 42.14 30.89 -14.85
CA LYS A 9 42.00 32.20 -15.51
C LYS A 9 40.88 33.06 -14.89
N GLY A 10 40.24 32.61 -13.80
CA GLY A 10 39.21 33.36 -13.07
C GLY A 10 37.83 33.31 -13.72
N CYS A 11 37.59 32.41 -14.67
CA CYS A 11 36.26 32.24 -15.26
C CYS A 11 35.31 31.58 -14.26
N GLU A 12 34.09 32.12 -14.15
CA GLU A 12 33.01 31.48 -13.41
C GLU A 12 32.64 30.15 -14.05
N ALA A 13 32.50 29.11 -13.22
CA ALA A 13 32.14 27.77 -13.67
C ALA A 13 30.95 27.30 -12.87
N TYR A 14 29.98 26.70 -13.58
CA TYR A 14 28.83 26.07 -12.97
C TYR A 14 28.97 24.56 -13.10
N PHE A 15 28.72 23.86 -12.00
CA PHE A 15 28.69 22.42 -11.99
C PHE A 15 27.28 21.96 -12.36
N ALA A 16 27.13 21.41 -13.56
CA ALA A 16 25.88 20.76 -13.98
C ALA A 16 26.08 19.24 -13.92
N PHE A 17 25.21 18.55 -13.19
CA PHE A 17 25.12 17.11 -13.22
C PHE A 17 23.69 16.72 -13.58
N VAL A 18 23.56 15.64 -14.36
CA VAL A 18 22.28 15.03 -14.70
C VAL A 18 22.22 13.72 -13.91
N ILE A 19 21.26 13.60 -13.01
CA ILE A 19 20.96 12.33 -12.37
C ILE A 19 20.03 11.58 -13.31
N ASP A 20 20.54 10.52 -13.94
CA ASP A 20 19.70 9.59 -14.69
C ASP A 20 18.88 8.76 -13.70
N CYS A 21 17.67 9.25 -13.40
CA CYS A 21 16.65 8.52 -12.67
C CYS A 21 16.05 7.42 -13.56
N LYS A 22 16.88 6.49 -14.08
CA LYS A 22 16.35 5.21 -14.55
C LYS A 22 15.51 4.66 -13.43
N VAL A 23 14.23 4.48 -13.71
CA VAL A 23 13.14 4.17 -12.79
C VAL A 23 13.47 2.91 -11.97
N THR A 24 14.32 3.04 -10.96
CA THR A 24 14.20 2.27 -9.75
C THR A 24 12.80 2.59 -9.28
N LYS A 25 11.93 1.57 -9.17
CA LYS A 25 10.56 1.72 -8.65
C LYS A 25 10.60 2.78 -7.55
N MET A 26 10.03 3.97 -7.82
CA MET A 26 10.05 5.05 -6.84
C MET A 26 9.42 4.47 -5.59
N LYS A 27 10.19 4.37 -4.50
CA LYS A 27 9.60 3.97 -3.22
C LYS A 27 8.53 4.98 -2.90
N ILE A 28 7.37 4.50 -2.47
CA ILE A 28 6.23 5.35 -2.13
C ILE A 28 6.59 6.36 -1.03
N GLU A 29 7.59 6.01 -0.21
CA GLU A 29 8.32 6.81 0.77
C GLU A 29 9.00 8.09 0.22
N TYR A 30 9.09 8.27 -1.11
CA TYR A 30 9.63 9.49 -1.72
C TYR A 30 8.53 10.43 -2.24
N VAL A 31 7.27 10.03 -2.15
CA VAL A 31 6.13 10.88 -2.51
C VAL A 31 5.84 11.78 -1.31
N PRO A 32 5.98 13.12 -1.42
CA PRO A 32 5.86 14.03 -0.27
C PRO A 32 4.56 13.84 0.52
N VAL A 33 3.44 13.66 -0.19
CA VAL A 33 2.13 13.41 0.41
C VAL A 33 2.10 12.09 1.21
N VAL A 34 2.79 11.05 0.78
CA VAL A 34 2.79 9.75 1.48
C VAL A 34 3.60 9.86 2.78
N CYS A 35 4.70 10.60 2.77
CA CYS A 35 5.50 10.86 3.97
C CYS A 35 4.70 11.60 5.06
N GLU A 36 3.71 12.40 4.68
CA GLU A 36 2.82 13.09 5.62
C GLU A 36 1.80 12.15 6.28
N TYR A 37 1.51 10.98 5.68
CA TYR A 37 0.47 10.04 6.12
C TYR A 37 0.97 8.58 6.18
N LEU A 38 2.18 8.35 6.71
CA LEU A 38 2.78 7.02 6.78
C LEU A 38 1.93 6.01 7.58
N ASP A 39 1.14 6.49 8.54
CA ASP A 39 0.18 5.70 9.32
C ASP A 39 -1.03 5.23 8.51
N VAL A 40 -1.34 5.88 7.39
CA VAL A 40 -2.40 5.49 6.45
C VAL A 40 -1.89 4.49 5.41
N PHE A 41 -0.62 4.61 5.01
CA PHE A 41 0.02 3.78 3.98
C PHE A 41 0.90 2.67 4.57
N LEU A 42 0.37 1.92 5.53
CA LEU A 42 1.04 0.75 6.09
C LEU A 42 1.09 -0.39 5.06
N GLU A 43 2.17 -1.17 5.08
CA GLU A 43 2.31 -2.37 4.24
C GLU A 43 1.30 -3.46 4.64
N GLU A 44 0.86 -3.43 5.90
CA GLU A 44 -0.11 -4.36 6.48
C GLU A 44 -1.35 -3.64 7.00
N LEU A 45 -2.51 -4.30 6.95
CA LEU A 45 -3.76 -3.72 7.46
C LEU A 45 -3.75 -3.66 9.00
N PRO A 46 -4.01 -2.49 9.60
CA PRO A 46 -3.94 -2.30 11.06
C PRO A 46 -5.11 -2.93 11.84
N GLY A 47 -6.03 -3.62 11.17
CA GLY A 47 -7.24 -4.21 11.75
C GLY A 47 -8.51 -3.46 11.34
N LEU A 48 -9.58 -3.63 12.13
CA LEU A 48 -10.83 -2.91 11.90
C LEU A 48 -10.64 -1.40 12.10
N PRO A 49 -11.33 -0.56 11.30
CA PRO A 49 -11.32 0.87 11.53
C PRO A 49 -11.95 1.18 12.90
N PRO A 50 -11.57 2.30 13.54
CA PRO A 50 -12.22 2.78 14.75
C PRO A 50 -13.73 2.89 14.58
N VAL A 51 -14.47 2.75 15.68
CA VAL A 51 -15.94 2.89 15.69
C VAL A 51 -16.33 4.21 15.03
N ARG A 52 -17.06 4.11 13.92
CA ARG A 52 -17.57 5.27 13.19
C ARG A 52 -18.85 5.76 13.85
N LYS A 53 -19.11 7.07 13.76
CA LYS A 53 -20.39 7.65 14.22
C LYS A 53 -21.60 7.21 13.39
N VAL A 54 -21.35 6.69 12.19
CA VAL A 54 -22.36 6.21 11.25
C VAL A 54 -22.12 4.72 11.04
N GLU A 55 -23.15 3.92 11.32
CA GLU A 55 -23.16 2.50 11.06
C GLU A 55 -23.42 2.23 9.58
N PHE A 56 -22.74 1.23 9.01
CA PHE A 56 -23.07 0.73 7.68
C PHE A 56 -24.27 -0.21 7.78
N GLY A 57 -25.42 0.24 7.29
CA GLY A 57 -26.60 -0.61 7.13
C GLY A 57 -26.60 -1.31 5.78
N ILE A 58 -26.91 -2.61 5.77
CA ILE A 58 -27.23 -3.34 4.55
C ILE A 58 -28.75 -3.38 4.42
N GLU A 59 -29.31 -2.53 3.57
CA GLU A 59 -30.74 -2.51 3.30
C GLU A 59 -31.12 -3.68 2.36
N LEU A 60 -32.05 -4.51 2.81
CA LEU A 60 -32.59 -5.60 2.01
C LEU A 60 -33.88 -5.16 1.34
N MET A 61 -34.09 -5.61 0.10
CA MET A 61 -35.39 -5.43 -0.54
C MET A 61 -36.48 -6.17 0.26
N PRO A 62 -37.70 -5.59 0.38
CA PRO A 62 -38.81 -6.26 1.05
C PRO A 62 -39.05 -7.66 0.47
N GLY A 63 -39.12 -8.67 1.34
CA GLY A 63 -39.33 -10.07 0.95
C GLY A 63 -38.05 -10.88 0.67
N MET A 64 -36.86 -10.27 0.76
CA MET A 64 -35.60 -11.01 0.72
C MET A 64 -35.42 -11.88 1.96
N THR A 65 -35.07 -13.15 1.75
CA THR A 65 -34.71 -14.11 2.80
C THR A 65 -33.21 -14.38 2.80
N PRO A 66 -32.61 -14.76 3.94
CA PRO A 66 -31.22 -15.18 3.97
C PRO A 66 -30.92 -16.30 2.97
N LEU A 67 -29.77 -16.22 2.32
CA LEU A 67 -29.31 -17.22 1.36
C LEU A 67 -28.29 -18.13 2.01
N SER A 68 -28.47 -19.45 1.85
CA SER A 68 -27.52 -20.46 2.32
C SER A 68 -27.08 -21.31 1.12
N ILE A 69 -25.80 -21.20 0.76
CA ILE A 69 -25.20 -21.95 -0.34
C ILE A 69 -24.10 -22.84 0.23
N ALA A 70 -24.02 -24.09 -0.25
CA ALA A 70 -22.94 -24.99 0.11
C ALA A 70 -21.60 -24.43 -0.43
N PRO A 71 -20.52 -24.43 0.38
CA PRO A 71 -19.20 -24.04 -0.10
C PRO A 71 -18.73 -24.91 -1.27
N TYR A 72 -17.96 -24.33 -2.18
CA TYR A 72 -17.31 -25.09 -3.25
C TYR A 72 -16.29 -26.08 -2.68
N ARG A 73 -16.12 -27.22 -3.37
CA ARG A 73 -15.08 -28.19 -3.05
C ARG A 73 -13.71 -27.60 -3.39
N MET A 74 -12.81 -27.61 -2.41
CA MET A 74 -11.44 -27.14 -2.52
C MET A 74 -10.47 -28.30 -2.28
N ALA A 75 -9.30 -28.25 -2.91
CA ALA A 75 -8.22 -29.20 -2.67
C ALA A 75 -7.61 -29.01 -1.26
N PRO A 76 -6.93 -30.02 -0.69
CA PRO A 76 -6.30 -29.88 0.63
C PRO A 76 -5.33 -28.68 0.76
N THR A 77 -4.61 -28.34 -0.32
CA THR A 77 -3.69 -27.20 -0.34
C THR A 77 -4.44 -25.87 -0.26
N GLU A 78 -5.56 -25.73 -0.98
CA GLU A 78 -6.41 -24.53 -0.95
C GLU A 78 -7.07 -24.37 0.42
N LEU A 79 -7.54 -25.46 1.03
CA LEU A 79 -8.10 -25.42 2.39
C LEU A 79 -7.07 -25.01 3.44
N LYS A 80 -5.82 -25.43 3.29
CA LYS A 80 -4.72 -25.02 4.18
C LYS A 80 -4.46 -23.51 4.08
N GLU A 81 -4.43 -22.99 2.86
CA GLU A 81 -4.26 -21.57 2.58
C GLU A 81 -5.43 -20.75 3.14
N LEU A 82 -6.66 -21.16 2.85
CA LEU A 82 -7.87 -20.52 3.36
C LEU A 82 -7.87 -20.46 4.89
N LYS A 83 -7.48 -21.55 5.56
CA LYS A 83 -7.37 -21.58 7.02
C LYS A 83 -6.34 -20.57 7.53
N ALA A 84 -5.18 -20.44 6.87
CA ALA A 84 -4.15 -19.49 7.27
C ALA A 84 -4.65 -18.05 7.17
N GLN A 85 -5.31 -17.70 6.06
CA GLN A 85 -5.90 -16.36 5.86
C GLN A 85 -7.01 -16.05 6.86
N LEU A 86 -7.88 -17.02 7.16
CA LEU A 86 -8.94 -16.84 8.16
C LEU A 86 -8.37 -16.62 9.57
N LEU A 87 -7.31 -17.33 9.94
CA LEU A 87 -6.63 -17.12 11.22
C LEU A 87 -6.02 -15.72 11.29
N GLU A 88 -5.31 -15.30 10.25
CA GLU A 88 -4.73 -13.96 10.17
C GLU A 88 -5.79 -12.85 10.33
N LEU A 89 -6.93 -12.98 9.64
CA LEU A 89 -8.03 -12.02 9.76
C LEU A 89 -8.65 -12.01 11.16
N THR A 90 -8.77 -13.17 11.80
CA THR A 90 -9.31 -13.30 13.16
C THR A 90 -8.35 -12.67 14.18
N ASP A 91 -7.04 -12.93 14.05
CA ASP A 91 -6.01 -12.36 14.92
C ASP A 91 -5.92 -10.84 14.79
N ARG A 92 -6.21 -10.29 13.60
CA ARG A 92 -6.33 -8.85 13.35
C ARG A 92 -7.68 -8.24 13.79
N GLY A 93 -8.60 -9.04 14.31
CA GLY A 93 -9.88 -8.59 14.88
C GLY A 93 -10.97 -8.28 13.86
N PHE A 94 -10.93 -8.86 12.65
CA PHE A 94 -11.99 -8.69 11.63
C PHE A 94 -13.20 -9.62 11.83
N ALA A 95 -13.13 -10.55 12.78
CA ALA A 95 -14.15 -11.55 13.07
C ALA A 95 -14.93 -11.23 14.36
#